data_AF-U3TSZ2-F1
#
_entry.id   AF-U3TSZ2-F1
#
_cell.length_a   1.000
_cell.length_b   1.000
_cell.length_c   1.000
_cell.angle_alpha   90.00
_cell.angle_beta   90.00
_cell.angle_gamma   90.00
#
_symmetry.space_group_name_H-M   'P 1'
#
loop_
_entity.id
_entity.type
_entity.pdbx_description
1 polymer ?
#
loop_
_entity_poly.entity_id
_entity_poly.type
_entity_poly.pdbx_seq_one_letter_code
_entity_poly.pdbx_strand_id
1 'polypeptide(L)'
;MLERHGLKERAQTWIARIKTATAGRLLIVYLFVRELTAALGLTSLGGHPQMVRPLLAPMAEGATENRYGTVSPDIRQRLRAMSAATDNVGLFFGEDIFVAFGAIIFMHNFMQESAGISTEPLHIALWGIPTALCAFLIHAARLVRLDRQLSRELGALNQQALRAKGGE
;
A
#
# COMPACT_ATOMS: atom_id res chain seq x y z
N MET A 1 12.30 25.37 -14.74
CA MET A 1 11.27 24.97 -13.76
C MET A 1 10.29 23.99 -14.40
N LEU A 2 10.72 22.76 -14.71
CA LEU A 2 9.95 21.84 -15.58
C LEU A 2 9.90 20.37 -15.12
N GLU A 3 10.39 20.00 -13.94
CA GLU A 3 10.67 18.56 -13.66
C GLU A 3 10.10 17.96 -12.36
N ARG A 4 9.11 18.57 -11.68
CA ARG A 4 8.56 17.96 -10.44
C ARG A 4 7.08 17.58 -10.41
N HIS A 5 6.29 17.88 -11.45
CA HIS A 5 4.83 17.66 -11.40
C HIS A 5 4.32 16.55 -12.35
N GLY A 6 5.04 16.25 -13.43
CA GLY A 6 4.54 15.34 -14.46
C GLY A 6 4.46 13.85 -14.07
N LEU A 7 5.34 13.36 -13.18
CA LEU A 7 5.31 11.97 -12.72
C LEU A 7 4.11 11.70 -11.79
N LYS A 8 3.79 12.66 -10.91
CA LYS A 8 2.65 12.58 -10.00
C LYS A 8 1.33 12.67 -10.77
N GLU A 9 1.22 13.61 -11.71
CA GLU A 9 0.06 13.73 -12.59
C GLU A 9 -0.10 12.52 -13.51
N ARG A 10 1.00 11.96 -14.06
CA ARG A 10 0.94 10.75 -14.89
C ARG A 10 0.57 9.51 -14.08
N ALA A 11 1.07 9.33 -12.87
CA ALA A 11 0.66 8.24 -11.98
C ALA A 11 -0.83 8.38 -11.59
N GLN A 12 -1.26 9.59 -11.22
CA GLN A 12 -2.67 9.89 -10.95
C GLN A 12 -3.55 9.67 -12.18
N THR A 13 -3.10 10.02 -13.39
CA THR A 13 -3.84 9.82 -14.66
C THR A 13 -3.90 8.34 -15.05
N TRP A 14 -2.81 7.59 -14.87
CA TRP A 14 -2.77 6.15 -15.11
C TRP A 14 -3.73 5.41 -14.17
N ILE A 15 -3.78 5.82 -12.90
CA ILE A 15 -4.63 5.17 -11.91
C ILE A 15 -6.09 5.65 -12.00
N ALA A 16 -6.34 6.90 -12.43
CA ALA A 16 -7.67 7.39 -12.78
C ALA A 16 -8.29 6.66 -13.99
N ARG A 17 -7.47 6.02 -14.83
CA ARG A 17 -7.97 5.11 -15.89
C ARG A 17 -8.45 3.77 -15.34
N ILE A 18 -8.08 3.40 -14.12
CA ILE A 18 -8.61 2.21 -13.42
C ILE A 18 -9.97 2.58 -12.78
N LYS A 19 -10.94 2.99 -13.60
CA LYS A 19 -12.29 3.43 -13.20
C LYS A 19 -13.12 2.33 -12.51
N THR A 20 -12.66 1.08 -12.50
CA THR A 20 -13.36 -0.09 -11.95
C THR A 20 -12.77 -0.62 -10.64
N ALA A 21 -11.69 -0.03 -10.13
CA ALA A 21 -11.05 -0.50 -8.90
C ALA A 21 -11.75 0.04 -7.64
N THR A 22 -11.99 -0.86 -6.69
CA THR A 22 -12.31 -0.50 -5.31
C THR A 22 -11.08 0.07 -4.60
N ALA A 23 -11.29 0.81 -3.52
CA ALA A 23 -10.20 1.33 -2.70
C ALA A 23 -9.24 0.22 -2.25
N GLY A 24 -9.75 -0.92 -1.78
CA GLY A 24 -8.93 -2.07 -1.37
C GLY A 24 -8.12 -2.67 -2.53
N ARG A 25 -8.72 -2.89 -3.71
CA ARG A 25 -7.99 -3.40 -4.88
C ARG A 25 -6.89 -2.44 -5.35
N LEU A 26 -7.19 -1.14 -5.35
CA LEU A 26 -6.20 -0.11 -5.67
C LEU A 26 -5.02 -0.17 -4.69
N LEU A 27 -5.29 -0.28 -3.39
CA LEU A 27 -4.26 -0.40 -2.36
C LEU A 27 -3.46 -1.71 -2.48
N ILE A 28 -4.06 -2.81 -2.91
CA ILE A 28 -3.34 -4.09 -3.15
C ILE A 28 -2.35 -3.96 -4.31
N VAL A 29 -2.78 -3.37 -5.43
CA VAL A 29 -1.87 -3.14 -6.56
C VAL A 29 -0.74 -2.20 -6.16
N TYR A 30 -1.05 -1.14 -5.40
CA TYR A 30 -0.03 -0.27 -4.85
C TYR A 30 0.95 -1.01 -3.93
N LEU A 31 0.45 -1.83 -3.00
CA LEU A 31 1.27 -2.65 -2.10
C LEU A 31 2.28 -3.49 -2.88
N PHE A 32 1.79 -4.20 -3.90
CA PHE A 32 2.62 -5.06 -4.75
C PHE A 32 3.74 -4.29 -5.45
N VAL A 33 3.38 -3.16 -6.09
CA VAL A 33 4.37 -2.32 -6.78
C VAL A 33 5.36 -1.74 -5.78
N ARG A 34 4.89 -1.27 -4.63
CA ARG A 34 5.72 -0.66 -3.59
C ARG A 34 6.74 -1.65 -3.04
N GLU A 35 6.31 -2.86 -2.70
CA GLU A 35 7.14 -3.93 -2.18
C GLU A 35 8.20 -4.39 -3.20
N LEU A 36 7.82 -4.57 -4.47
CA LEU A 36 8.77 -4.87 -5.54
C LEU A 36 9.80 -3.77 -5.75
N THR A 37 9.38 -2.50 -5.76
CA THR A 37 10.31 -1.38 -5.92
C THR A 37 11.28 -1.29 -4.74
N ALA A 38 10.80 -1.51 -3.52
CA ALA A 38 11.64 -1.53 -2.32
C ALA A 38 12.64 -2.69 -2.33
N ALA A 39 12.22 -3.89 -2.74
CA ALA A 39 13.11 -5.05 -2.89
C ALA A 39 14.23 -4.83 -3.91
N LEU A 40 13.96 -4.02 -4.96
CA LEU A 40 14.97 -3.62 -5.95
C LEU A 40 15.86 -2.45 -5.48
N GLY A 41 15.73 -1.99 -4.24
CA GLY A 41 16.52 -0.88 -3.70
C GLY A 41 16.01 0.51 -4.07
N LEU A 42 14.83 0.61 -4.69
CA LEU A 42 14.19 1.88 -5.01
C LEU A 42 13.37 2.42 -3.82
N THR A 43 13.90 2.29 -2.61
CA THR A 43 13.27 2.77 -1.36
C THR A 43 13.13 4.29 -1.32
N SER A 44 13.93 5.02 -2.12
CA SER A 44 13.87 6.48 -2.27
C SER A 44 12.75 6.98 -3.19
N LEU A 45 12.00 6.09 -3.87
CA LEU A 45 10.83 6.46 -4.67
C LEU A 45 9.68 6.92 -3.76
N GLY A 46 9.77 8.15 -3.26
CA GLY A 46 8.77 8.80 -2.43
C GLY A 46 8.81 8.33 -0.98
N GLY A 47 9.21 9.22 -0.07
CA GLY A 47 9.10 8.96 1.36
C GLY A 47 7.63 8.78 1.79
N HIS A 48 7.41 8.13 2.93
CA HIS A 48 6.07 7.91 3.51
C HIS A 48 5.13 9.14 3.45
N PRO A 49 5.55 10.35 3.86
CA PRO A 49 4.69 11.54 3.76
C PRO A 49 4.40 11.98 2.32
N GLN A 50 5.27 11.65 1.36
CA GLN A 50 5.19 12.05 -0.05
C GLN A 50 4.37 11.07 -0.90
N MET A 51 4.25 9.81 -0.49
CA MET A 51 3.41 8.81 -1.17
C MET A 51 1.98 8.78 -0.61
N VAL A 52 1.85 8.80 0.72
CA VAL A 52 0.56 8.56 1.38
C VAL A 52 -0.37 9.76 1.29
N ARG A 53 0.06 10.93 1.78
CA ARG A 53 -0.82 12.11 1.92
C ARG A 53 -1.24 12.72 0.58
N PRO A 54 -0.34 12.91 -0.41
CA PRO A 54 -0.70 13.66 -1.61
C PRO A 54 -1.18 12.78 -2.78
N LEU A 55 -1.13 11.44 -2.65
CA LEU A 55 -1.45 10.52 -3.73
C LEU A 55 -2.34 9.36 -3.26
N LEU A 56 -1.85 8.49 -2.38
CA LEU A 56 -2.55 7.26 -2.03
C LEU A 56 -3.88 7.48 -1.30
N ALA A 57 -3.88 8.35 -0.29
CA ALA A 57 -5.08 8.70 0.47
C ALA A 57 -6.19 9.33 -0.39
N PRO A 58 -5.95 10.42 -1.17
CA PRO A 58 -7.00 11.00 -2.01
C PRO A 58 -7.49 10.04 -3.10
N MET A 59 -6.66 9.09 -3.56
CA MET A 59 -7.09 8.06 -4.51
C MET A 59 -8.02 7.02 -3.88
N ALA A 60 -7.71 6.57 -2.65
CA ALA A 60 -8.59 5.65 -1.92
C ALA A 60 -9.92 6.30 -1.54
N GLU A 61 -9.88 7.58 -1.15
CA GLU A 61 -11.07 8.42 -0.93
C GLU A 61 -11.90 8.55 -2.21
N GLY A 62 -11.30 9.00 -3.31
CA GLY A 62 -11.99 9.17 -4.59
C GLY A 62 -12.57 7.87 -5.17
N ALA A 63 -11.87 6.75 -5.03
CA ALA A 63 -12.37 5.43 -5.45
C ALA A 63 -13.61 5.00 -4.64
N THR A 64 -13.66 5.35 -3.35
CA THR A 64 -14.81 5.07 -2.48
C THR A 64 -15.96 6.02 -2.79
N GLU A 65 -15.68 7.32 -2.95
CA GLU A 65 -16.67 8.35 -3.27
C GLU A 65 -17.36 8.09 -4.62
N ASN A 66 -16.59 7.70 -5.65
CA ASN A 66 -17.12 7.37 -6.96
C ASN A 66 -18.09 6.17 -6.94
N ARG A 67 -17.93 5.24 -5.99
CA ARG A 67 -18.75 4.02 -5.90
C ARG A 67 -19.97 4.17 -4.99
N TYR A 68 -19.82 4.86 -3.87
CA TYR A 68 -20.84 4.92 -2.82
C TYR A 68 -21.43 6.32 -2.60
N GLY A 69 -20.92 7.34 -3.29
CA GLY A 69 -21.29 8.74 -3.07
C GLY A 69 -20.49 9.35 -1.92
N THR A 70 -21.01 10.42 -1.32
CA THR A 70 -20.31 11.15 -0.26
C THR A 70 -19.99 10.24 0.94
N VAL A 71 -18.70 10.15 1.28
CA VAL A 71 -18.23 9.38 2.44
C VAL A 71 -18.17 10.24 3.71
N SER A 72 -18.46 9.64 4.86
CA SER A 72 -18.37 10.30 6.15
C SER A 72 -16.90 10.59 6.54
N PRO A 73 -16.65 11.54 7.46
CA PRO A 73 -15.31 11.84 7.94
C PRO A 73 -14.59 10.63 8.56
N ASP A 74 -15.33 9.73 9.22
CA ASP A 74 -14.79 8.51 9.83
C ASP A 74 -14.24 7.53 8.77
N ILE A 75 -15.03 7.28 7.72
CA ILE A 75 -14.60 6.46 6.57
C ILE A 75 -13.37 7.07 5.91
N ARG A 76 -13.34 8.39 5.75
CA ARG A 76 -12.19 9.11 5.20
C ARG A 76 -10.93 8.88 6.04
N GLN A 77 -11.04 8.99 7.36
CA GLN A 77 -9.91 8.74 8.26
C GLN A 77 -9.44 7.28 8.21
N ARG A 78 -10.37 6.31 8.10
CA ARG A 78 -10.05 4.89 7.95
C ARG A 78 -9.33 4.59 6.64
N LEU A 79 -9.74 5.21 5.53
CA LEU A 79 -9.07 5.12 4.24
C LEU A 79 -7.65 5.70 4.28
N ARG A 80 -7.46 6.83 4.95
CA ARG A 80 -6.12 7.43 5.19
C ARG A 80 -5.23 6.52 6.02
N ALA A 81 -5.76 5.98 7.12
CA ALA A 81 -5.03 5.07 7.99
C ALA A 81 -4.62 3.80 7.24
N MET A 82 -5.52 3.23 6.43
CA MET A 82 -5.19 2.05 5.63
C MET A 82 -4.20 2.36 4.51
N SER A 83 -4.30 3.53 3.88
CA SER A 83 -3.32 4.00 2.89
C SER A 83 -1.93 4.11 3.51
N ALA A 84 -1.83 4.74 4.69
CA ALA A 84 -0.57 4.81 5.44
C ALA A 84 -0.04 3.42 5.80
N ALA A 85 -0.89 2.54 6.33
CA ALA A 85 -0.49 1.18 6.66
C ALA A 85 0.04 0.42 5.42
N THR A 86 -0.60 0.59 4.27
CA THR A 86 -0.20 -0.07 3.02
C THR A 86 1.17 0.36 2.54
N ASP A 87 1.46 1.66 2.58
CA ASP A 87 2.79 2.15 2.21
C ASP A 87 3.89 1.68 3.17
N ASN A 88 3.61 1.71 4.48
CA ASN A 88 4.57 1.24 5.49
C ASN A 88 4.87 -0.25 5.35
N VAL A 89 3.83 -1.09 5.21
CA VAL A 89 4.02 -2.55 5.07
C VAL A 89 4.81 -2.86 3.80
N GLY A 90 4.44 -2.26 2.66
CA GLY A 90 5.14 -2.52 1.40
C GLY A 90 6.60 -2.06 1.42
N LEU A 91 6.88 -0.89 1.99
CA LEU A 91 8.25 -0.39 2.08
C LEU A 91 9.10 -1.23 3.05
N PHE A 92 8.60 -1.49 4.25
CA PHE A 92 9.33 -2.18 5.31
C PHE A 92 9.74 -3.59 4.89
N PHE A 93 8.77 -4.40 4.48
CA PHE A 93 9.05 -5.80 4.11
C PHE A 93 9.72 -5.94 2.75
N GLY A 94 9.57 -4.96 1.86
CA GLY A 94 10.32 -4.92 0.61
C GLY A 94 11.80 -4.55 0.83
N GLU A 95 12.10 -3.60 1.72
CA GLU A 95 13.48 -3.20 2.06
C GLU A 95 14.27 -4.35 2.70
N ASP A 96 13.61 -5.25 3.42
CA ASP A 96 14.25 -6.44 4.01
C ASP A 96 14.83 -7.42 2.96
N ILE A 97 14.39 -7.35 1.69
CA ILE A 97 14.94 -8.14 0.58
C ILE A 97 16.12 -7.41 -0.10
N PHE A 98 16.31 -6.12 0.19
CA PHE A 98 17.34 -5.33 -0.47
C PHE A 98 18.73 -5.59 0.12
N VAL A 99 19.63 -6.15 -0.68
CA VAL A 99 20.96 -6.61 -0.25
C VAL A 99 21.81 -5.53 0.43
N ALA A 100 21.70 -4.26 0.02
CA ALA A 100 22.47 -3.16 0.60
C ALA A 100 21.79 -2.50 1.81
N PHE A 101 20.74 -3.12 2.36
CA PHE A 101 20.15 -2.71 3.63
C PHE A 101 21.14 -2.95 4.78
N GLY A 102 21.31 -1.94 5.64
CA GLY A 102 22.34 -1.94 6.68
C GLY A 102 22.27 -3.13 7.63
N ALA A 103 21.07 -3.63 7.93
CA ALA A 103 20.90 -4.81 8.78
C ALA A 103 21.46 -6.09 8.14
N ILE A 104 21.36 -6.25 6.82
CA ILE A 104 21.89 -7.42 6.11
C ILE A 104 23.41 -7.43 6.15
N ILE A 105 24.04 -6.27 5.91
CA ILE A 105 25.49 -6.13 6.02
C ILE A 105 25.95 -6.38 7.46
N PHE A 106 25.22 -5.90 8.45
CA PHE A 106 25.51 -6.17 9.86
C PHE A 106 25.43 -7.67 10.19
N MET A 107 24.37 -8.36 9.75
CA MET A 107 24.23 -9.80 9.95
C MET A 107 25.35 -10.59 9.27
N HIS A 108 25.70 -10.21 8.04
CA HIS A 108 26.82 -10.79 7.30
C HIS A 108 28.14 -10.65 8.07
N ASN A 109 28.50 -9.43 8.46
CA ASN A 109 29.72 -9.16 9.22
C ASN A 109 29.74 -9.91 10.55
N PHE A 110 28.62 -9.93 11.28
CA PHE A 110 28.51 -10.64 12.54
C PHE A 110 28.70 -12.16 12.38
N MET A 111 28.07 -12.78 11.37
CA MET A 111 28.22 -14.21 11.08
C MET A 111 29.65 -14.57 10.69
N GLN A 112 30.31 -13.71 9.91
CA GLN A 112 31.69 -13.89 9.50
C GLN A 112 32.64 -13.75 10.69
N GLU A 113 32.50 -12.70 11.50
CA GLU A 113 33.40 -12.40 12.62
C GLU A 113 33.17 -13.33 13.83
N SER A 114 31.93 -13.67 14.16
CA SER A 114 31.60 -14.41 15.39
C SER A 114 31.53 -15.92 15.20
N ALA A 115 31.06 -16.39 14.04
CA ALA A 115 30.82 -17.81 13.79
C ALA A 115 31.77 -18.41 12.74
N GLY A 116 32.59 -17.58 12.07
CA GLY A 116 33.45 -18.01 10.97
C GLY A 116 32.67 -18.51 9.74
N ILE A 117 31.38 -18.15 9.63
CA ILE A 117 30.52 -18.59 8.53
C ILE A 117 30.54 -17.52 7.44
N SER A 118 31.19 -17.84 6.31
CA SER A 118 31.10 -17.01 5.11
C SER A 118 29.73 -17.20 4.44
N THR A 119 28.82 -16.27 4.69
CA THR A 119 27.54 -16.16 3.96
C THR A 119 27.62 -15.04 2.95
N GLU A 120 27.07 -15.21 1.75
CA GLU A 120 26.94 -14.09 0.83
C GLU A 120 25.75 -13.21 1.27
N PRO A 121 25.86 -11.86 1.31
CA PRO A 121 24.75 -10.97 1.68
C PRO A 121 23.46 -11.22 0.89
N LEU A 122 23.60 -11.62 -0.38
CA LEU A 122 22.48 -11.99 -1.24
C LEU A 122 21.69 -13.18 -0.67
N HIS A 123 22.37 -14.19 -0.13
CA HIS A 123 21.69 -15.35 0.46
C HIS A 123 20.85 -14.94 1.68
N ILE A 124 21.36 -14.06 2.53
CA ILE A 124 20.61 -13.53 3.69
C ILE A 124 19.36 -12.77 3.21
N ALA A 125 19.52 -11.93 2.18
CA ALA A 125 18.44 -11.13 1.62
C ALA A 125 17.31 -11.98 0.98
N LEU A 126 17.67 -13.06 0.27
CA LEU A 126 16.70 -13.98 -0.35
C LEU A 126 15.79 -14.66 0.69
N TRP A 127 16.29 -14.88 1.90
CA TRP A 127 15.47 -15.40 3.00
C TRP A 127 14.44 -14.41 3.55
N GLY A 128 14.49 -13.14 3.14
CA GLY A 128 13.42 -12.17 3.37
C GLY A 128 12.17 -12.40 2.52
N ILE A 129 12.30 -13.07 1.37
CA ILE A 129 11.19 -13.27 0.41
C ILE A 129 9.98 -13.99 1.03
N PRO A 130 10.13 -15.11 1.78
CA PRO A 130 9.00 -15.78 2.43
C PRO A 130 8.25 -14.87 3.41
N THR A 131 8.98 -14.03 4.15
CA THR A 131 8.40 -13.09 5.12
C THR A 131 7.64 -11.97 4.41
N ALA A 132 8.23 -11.40 3.35
CA ALA A 132 7.59 -10.38 2.54
C ALA A 132 6.30 -10.89 1.88
N LEU A 133 6.35 -12.11 1.30
CA LEU A 133 5.16 -12.75 0.74
C LEU A 133 4.06 -12.97 1.79
N CYS A 134 4.41 -13.39 3.00
CA CYS A 134 3.45 -13.50 4.09
C CYS A 134 2.83 -12.13 4.45
N ALA A 135 3.65 -11.09 4.57
CA ALA A 135 3.20 -9.73 4.85
C ALA A 135 2.27 -9.21 3.75
N PHE A 136 2.62 -9.42 2.49
CA PHE A 136 1.80 -9.09 1.32
C PHE A 136 0.42 -9.75 1.42
N LEU A 137 0.38 -11.07 1.63
CA LEU A 137 -0.87 -11.84 1.68
C LEU A 137 -1.76 -11.40 2.86
N ILE A 138 -1.16 -11.21 4.05
CA ILE A 138 -1.87 -10.76 5.25
C ILE A 138 -2.46 -9.37 5.04
N HIS A 139 -1.67 -8.43 4.51
CA HIS A 139 -2.13 -7.06 4.31
C HIS A 139 -3.12 -6.95 3.15
N ALA A 140 -2.92 -7.70 2.06
CA ALA A 140 -3.90 -7.82 0.98
C ALA A 140 -5.24 -8.38 1.50
N ALA A 141 -5.22 -9.38 2.38
CA ALA A 141 -6.43 -9.88 3.02
C ALA A 141 -7.13 -8.81 3.89
N ARG A 142 -6.36 -7.96 4.60
CA ARG A 142 -6.92 -6.81 5.34
C ARG A 142 -7.57 -5.78 4.40
N LEU A 143 -6.99 -5.54 3.23
CA LEU A 143 -7.55 -4.63 2.22
C LEU A 143 -8.83 -5.17 1.58
N VAL A 144 -8.90 -6.48 1.32
CA VAL A 144 -10.14 -7.14 0.88
C VAL A 144 -11.22 -7.06 1.97
N ARG A 145 -10.84 -7.21 3.24
CA ARG A 145 -11.77 -7.03 4.37
C ARG A 145 -12.27 -5.59 4.47
N LEU A 146 -11.41 -4.59 4.22
CA LEU A 146 -11.81 -3.18 4.16
C LEU A 146 -12.90 -2.97 3.09
N ASP A 147 -12.69 -3.46 1.87
CA ASP A 147 -13.69 -3.34 0.80
C ASP A 147 -15.04 -3.97 1.19
N ARG A 148 -15.00 -5.14 1.83
CA ARG A 148 -16.21 -5.81 2.32
C ARG A 148 -16.91 -5.01 3.42
N GLN A 149 -16.16 -4.38 4.32
CA GLN A 149 -16.69 -3.53 5.38
C GLN A 149 -17.35 -2.27 4.80
N LEU A 150 -16.65 -1.56 3.90
CA LEU A 150 -17.18 -0.39 3.20
C LEU A 150 -18.45 -0.72 2.42
N SER A 151 -18.47 -1.86 1.71
CA SER A 151 -19.65 -2.30 0.96
C SER A 151 -20.85 -2.60 1.86
N ARG A 152 -20.64 -3.10 3.08
CA ARG A 152 -21.72 -3.38 4.04
C ARG A 152 -22.23 -2.09 4.67
N GLU A 153 -21.33 -1.26 5.18
CA GLU A 153 -21.66 -0.01 5.88
C GLU A 153 -22.35 0.97 4.92
N LEU A 154 -21.75 1.26 3.76
CA LEU A 154 -22.28 2.24 2.81
C LEU A 154 -23.42 1.68 1.94
N GLY A 155 -23.41 0.38 1.66
CA GLY A 155 -24.50 -0.29 0.96
C GLY A 155 -25.80 -0.28 1.76
N ALA A 156 -25.73 -0.54 3.07
CA ALA A 156 -26.89 -0.49 3.96
C ALA A 156 -27.47 0.94 4.08
N LEU A 157 -26.59 1.95 4.18
CA LEU A 157 -27.01 3.36 4.23
C LEU A 157 -27.71 3.80 2.94
N ASN A 158 -27.19 3.42 1.76
CA ASN A 158 -27.87 3.71 0.50
C ASN A 158 -29.24 3.03 0.38
N GLN A 159 -29.38 1.78 0.83
CA GLN A 159 -30.68 1.10 0.84
C GLN A 159 -31.68 1.75 1.80
N GLN A 160 -31.25 2.19 2.97
CA GLN A 160 -32.10 2.93 3.91
C GLN A 160 -32.55 4.28 3.33
N ALA A 161 -31.63 5.02 2.71
CA ALA A 161 -31.95 6.29 2.05
C ALA A 161 -32.94 6.12 0.88
N LEU A 162 -32.79 5.05 0.09
CA LEU A 162 -33.72 4.71 -0.98
C LEU A 162 -35.11 4.33 -0.46
N ARG A 163 -35.19 3.54 0.63
CA ARG A 163 -36.45 3.19 1.28
C ARG A 163 -37.18 4.41 1.87
N ALA A 164 -36.44 5.34 2.46
CA ALA A 164 -37.00 6.59 2.98
C ALA A 164 -37.52 7.53 1.87
N LYS A 165 -36.94 7.47 0.66
CA LYS A 165 -37.39 8.25 -0.51
C LYS A 165 -38.51 7.60 -1.32
N GLY A 166 -38.68 6.28 -1.23
CA GLY A 166 -39.67 5.51 -1.99
C GLY A 166 -40.97 5.20 -1.22
N GLY A 167 -41.14 5.75 -0.03
CA GLY A 167 -42.36 5.64 0.76
C GLY A 167 -43.14 6.96 0.73
N GLU A 168 -43.85 7.20 -0.38
CA GLU A 168 -45.02 8.07 -0.48
C GLU A 168 -46.14 7.29 -1.19
#